data_AF-A0A6V7PZT3-F1
#
_entry.id   AF-A0A6V7PZT3-F1
#
_cell.length_a   1.000
_cell.length_b   1.000
_cell.length_c   1.000
_cell.angle_alpha   90.00
_cell.angle_beta   90.00
_cell.angle_gamma   90.00
#
_symmetry.space_group_name_H-M   'P 1'
#
loop_
_entity.id
_entity.type
_entity.pdbx_description
1 polymer ?
#
loop_
_entity_poly.entity_id
_entity_poly.type
_entity_poly.pdbx_seq_one_letter_code
_entity_poly.pdbx_strand_id
1 'polypeptide(L)'
;MGECELIVAVRLVTKFLRVTSSSNSSSLPRSNLPILSSPFLPWLQLSPRRRLLPHTHTPTPIQTLQISPIPDPFSHQRPQISSPIPSPSLLRSPKRAMVRGSIGRLVSRSLSLAGKWQQQQLRRLNIHEYQGAELMSKYGINVPKGVAVSSVDEVKDAIKSFFLAKMSQILAGGRGLGTFKSGLKGGVHIVKTEEVEDLAGKMLGQILVTKQTGPQGKVVSKVYLCEKLSLVNEMYFAITLDRKTAGPLIIACSKGGTSIEDLAEKYPDMIIKVPVDVFKGITDEDAAKVVDGLAPKVADRNACIEQVKKLYELFCKCDCTLLEINPMAETSDKQLVAADAKLNFDDNAAFRQKEIFALRDPTQEDPREVAAAKADLNYIGLDGEIGCMVNGAGLAMATMDIIKLHGGTPANFLDVGGNASEGQVVEAFKILTSDDKVKAILVNIFGGIMKCDVIASGIVNAAKHVSLKVPVIVRLEGTNVEQGKRILKESGMTLITAEDLDDAAEKAVEAAGTLSQ
;
A
#
# COMPACT_ATOMS: atom_id res chain seq x y z
N MET A 1 3.74 11.25 -29.18
CA MET A 1 2.60 10.50 -29.74
C MET A 1 1.58 10.28 -28.64
N GLY A 2 0.91 11.35 -28.27
CA GLY A 2 -0.30 11.38 -27.45
C GLY A 2 -1.36 12.09 -28.28
N GLU A 3 -2.64 11.86 -27.95
CA GLU A 3 -3.84 12.18 -28.76
C GLU A 3 -4.26 11.07 -29.72
N CYS A 4 -4.75 9.94 -29.19
CA CYS A 4 -5.69 9.11 -29.97
C CYS A 4 -6.66 8.26 -29.12
N GLU A 5 -6.47 8.13 -27.80
CA GLU A 5 -7.37 7.31 -26.96
C GLU A 5 -8.49 8.10 -26.27
N LEU A 6 -8.50 9.43 -26.32
CA LEU A 6 -9.52 10.25 -25.65
C LEU A 6 -10.80 10.49 -26.51
N ILE A 7 -10.77 10.18 -27.81
CA ILE A 7 -11.88 10.48 -28.73
C ILE A 7 -12.88 9.31 -28.88
N VAL A 8 -12.55 8.11 -28.40
CA VAL A 8 -13.43 6.93 -28.52
C VAL A 8 -14.38 6.78 -27.31
N ALA A 9 -14.00 7.28 -26.12
CA ALA A 9 -14.85 7.22 -24.92
C ALA A 9 -16.00 8.25 -24.94
N VAL A 10 -15.83 9.41 -25.59
CA VAL A 10 -16.84 10.49 -25.62
C VAL A 10 -17.99 10.21 -26.60
N ARG A 11 -17.84 9.26 -27.54
CA ARG A 11 -18.88 8.89 -28.51
C ARG A 11 -19.83 7.78 -28.05
N LEU A 12 -19.53 7.08 -26.96
CA LEU A 12 -20.36 5.99 -26.45
C LEU A 12 -21.34 6.43 -25.36
N VAL A 13 -21.07 7.53 -24.66
CA VAL A 13 -21.98 8.09 -23.63
C VAL A 13 -23.06 9.01 -24.23
N THR A 14 -22.83 9.62 -25.39
CA THR A 14 -23.85 10.47 -26.06
C THR A 14 -24.92 9.68 -26.83
N LYS A 15 -24.79 8.35 -26.96
CA LYS A 15 -25.77 7.51 -27.68
C LYS A 15 -26.80 6.84 -26.76
N PHE A 16 -26.65 6.97 -25.43
CA PHE A 16 -27.59 6.42 -24.45
C PHE A 16 -28.57 7.45 -23.84
N LEU A 17 -28.46 8.73 -24.22
CA LEU A 17 -29.33 9.82 -23.73
C LEU A 17 -30.19 10.49 -24.84
N ARG A 18 -30.39 9.83 -25.99
CA ARG A 18 -31.33 10.30 -27.03
C ARG A 18 -32.20 9.16 -27.56
N VAL A 19 -33.09 8.65 -26.72
CA VAL A 19 -34.34 7.99 -27.17
C VAL A 19 -35.47 8.43 -26.25
N THR A 20 -35.84 9.71 -26.31
CA THR A 20 -37.19 10.25 -26.04
C THR A 20 -37.22 11.72 -26.49
N SER A 21 -37.53 11.98 -27.76
CA SER A 21 -38.30 13.16 -28.23
C SER A 21 -38.15 13.29 -29.74
N SER A 22 -39.30 13.39 -30.41
CA SER A 22 -39.50 13.46 -31.84
C SER A 22 -39.18 14.81 -32.48
N SER A 23 -39.01 14.77 -33.81
CA SER A 23 -39.34 15.77 -34.85
C SER A 23 -38.34 16.87 -35.28
N ASN A 24 -38.23 16.95 -36.62
CA ASN A 24 -37.90 18.07 -37.53
C ASN A 24 -36.45 18.32 -38.03
N SER A 25 -36.20 17.72 -39.21
CA SER A 25 -35.77 18.33 -40.50
C SER A 25 -34.49 19.18 -40.65
N SER A 26 -33.68 18.73 -41.63
CA SER A 26 -33.07 19.47 -42.78
C SER A 26 -31.56 19.84 -42.81
N SER A 27 -30.89 19.23 -43.83
CA SER A 27 -29.90 19.73 -44.81
C SER A 27 -28.46 20.23 -44.46
N LEU A 28 -27.46 19.41 -44.88
CA LEU A 28 -26.25 19.67 -45.76
C LEU A 28 -25.21 20.78 -45.43
N PRO A 29 -23.98 20.83 -46.05
CA PRO A 29 -23.10 19.79 -46.63
C PRO A 29 -21.57 19.92 -46.26
N ARG A 30 -20.77 19.02 -46.88
CA ARG A 30 -19.30 18.83 -46.84
C ARG A 30 -18.47 19.84 -47.67
N SER A 31 -17.17 19.98 -47.34
CA SER A 31 -16.05 20.41 -48.22
C SER A 31 -14.72 19.77 -47.71
N ASN A 32 -14.02 18.92 -48.48
CA ASN A 32 -12.94 19.12 -49.48
C ASN A 32 -11.50 19.33 -48.92
N LEU A 33 -10.70 18.23 -48.96
CA LEU A 33 -9.29 18.01 -49.48
C LEU A 33 -8.15 19.04 -49.25
N PRO A 34 -6.84 18.76 -49.51
CA PRO A 34 -6.10 17.52 -49.90
C PRO A 34 -4.84 17.22 -49.01
N ILE A 35 -4.33 15.99 -48.84
CA ILE A 35 -3.33 15.20 -49.62
C ILE A 35 -2.11 15.97 -50.16
N LEU A 36 -0.92 15.62 -49.65
CA LEU A 36 0.39 15.79 -50.29
C LEU A 36 1.26 14.55 -50.03
N SER A 37 2.08 14.22 -51.02
CA SER A 37 2.63 12.89 -51.31
C SER A 37 4.16 12.88 -51.37
N SER A 38 4.79 11.84 -50.77
CA SER A 38 5.98 11.09 -51.24
C SER A 38 7.37 11.78 -51.24
N PRO A 39 8.52 11.10 -51.48
CA PRO A 39 8.97 9.70 -51.20
C PRO A 39 10.39 9.64 -50.53
N PHE A 40 10.86 8.45 -50.10
CA PHE A 40 12.11 7.78 -50.55
C PHE A 40 12.40 6.47 -49.75
N LEU A 41 12.88 5.45 -50.48
CA LEU A 41 13.07 4.02 -50.15
C LEU A 41 14.58 3.70 -49.81
N PRO A 42 15.13 2.45 -49.95
CA PRO A 42 15.16 1.33 -48.98
C PRO A 42 16.53 0.57 -48.91
N TRP A 43 16.76 -0.39 -48.00
CA TRP A 43 17.73 -1.52 -48.15
C TRP A 43 17.23 -2.72 -47.28
N LEU A 44 16.78 -3.86 -47.86
CA LEU A 44 17.49 -5.15 -48.16
C LEU A 44 18.06 -5.88 -46.92
N GLN A 45 18.01 -7.21 -46.69
CA GLN A 45 17.50 -8.42 -47.39
C GLN A 45 17.65 -9.67 -46.45
N LEU A 46 16.74 -10.64 -46.60
CA LEU A 46 16.88 -12.13 -46.62
C LEU A 46 17.32 -13.02 -45.42
N SER A 47 16.52 -14.09 -45.24
CA SER A 47 16.68 -15.36 -44.47
C SER A 47 17.55 -16.42 -45.23
N PRO A 48 17.86 -17.68 -44.76
CA PRO A 48 16.87 -18.75 -44.42
C PRO A 48 17.28 -19.97 -43.49
N ARG A 49 16.24 -20.68 -42.99
CA ARG A 49 16.04 -22.14 -42.70
C ARG A 49 17.16 -23.07 -42.18
N ARG A 50 16.80 -23.93 -41.20
CA ARG A 50 16.88 -25.43 -41.28
C ARG A 50 16.06 -26.16 -40.18
N ARG A 51 15.40 -27.26 -40.58
CA ARG A 51 14.81 -28.35 -39.74
C ARG A 51 15.83 -29.49 -39.60
N LEU A 52 15.71 -30.32 -38.55
CA LEU A 52 15.83 -31.79 -38.56
C LEU A 52 15.27 -32.37 -37.22
N LEU A 53 14.59 -33.54 -37.30
CA LEU A 53 14.03 -34.40 -36.22
C LEU A 53 14.95 -35.65 -36.04
N PRO A 54 14.58 -36.71 -35.29
CA PRO A 54 14.27 -36.83 -33.84
C PRO A 54 15.14 -37.92 -33.16
N HIS A 55 15.17 -37.99 -31.82
CA HIS A 55 15.65 -39.19 -31.11
C HIS A 55 14.69 -39.64 -30.02
N THR A 56 14.38 -40.93 -30.09
CA THR A 56 13.56 -41.76 -29.21
C THR A 56 14.35 -42.16 -27.96
N HIS A 57 13.77 -42.03 -26.76
CA HIS A 57 14.12 -42.88 -25.63
C HIS A 57 12.89 -43.10 -24.74
N THR A 58 12.52 -44.37 -24.62
CA THR A 58 11.60 -44.91 -23.62
C THR A 58 12.25 -44.93 -22.23
N PRO A 59 11.44 -44.87 -21.16
CA PRO A 59 11.66 -45.81 -20.08
C PRO A 59 10.37 -46.48 -19.59
N THR A 60 10.52 -47.75 -19.25
CA THR A 60 9.56 -48.64 -18.58
C THR A 60 9.31 -48.26 -17.11
N PRO A 61 8.19 -48.70 -16.50
CA PRO A 61 7.65 -48.13 -15.28
C PRO A 61 8.20 -48.72 -13.97
N ILE A 62 8.11 -47.88 -12.94
CA ILE A 62 8.44 -48.09 -11.52
C ILE A 62 7.50 -49.10 -10.87
N GLN A 63 8.06 -49.99 -10.06
CA GLN A 63 7.34 -50.92 -9.17
C GLN A 63 6.61 -50.19 -8.04
N THR A 64 5.34 -50.50 -7.89
CA THR A 64 4.46 -50.09 -6.79
C THR A 64 4.79 -50.90 -5.53
N LEU A 65 5.17 -50.23 -4.44
CA LEU A 65 5.22 -50.81 -3.10
C LEU A 65 4.00 -50.29 -2.30
N GLN A 66 3.11 -51.22 -1.94
CA GLN A 66 2.02 -51.00 -1.00
C GLN A 66 2.59 -50.83 0.42
N ILE A 67 2.14 -49.80 1.14
CA ILE A 67 2.29 -49.69 2.59
C ILE A 67 0.90 -49.47 3.19
N SER A 68 0.48 -50.40 4.03
CA SER A 68 -0.74 -50.38 4.83
C SER A 68 -0.58 -49.45 6.04
N PRO A 69 -1.64 -48.76 6.51
CA PRO A 69 -1.56 -47.91 7.69
C PRO A 69 -1.62 -48.70 9.02
N ILE A 70 -0.80 -48.27 9.98
CA ILE A 70 -0.85 -48.66 11.40
C ILE A 70 -1.73 -47.64 12.14
N PRO A 71 -2.59 -48.05 13.10
CA PRO A 71 -3.56 -47.17 13.74
C PRO A 71 -2.99 -46.37 14.94
N ASP A 72 -3.55 -45.18 15.12
CA ASP A 72 -3.27 -44.25 16.22
C ASP A 72 -4.18 -44.55 17.44
N PRO A 73 -3.68 -44.60 18.68
CA PRO A 73 -4.50 -44.83 19.87
C PRO A 73 -4.89 -43.52 20.56
N PHE A 74 -6.08 -43.51 21.16
CA PHE A 74 -6.66 -42.48 22.05
C PHE A 74 -7.40 -41.29 21.39
N SER A 75 -8.73 -41.40 21.34
CA SER A 75 -9.59 -40.27 21.71
C SER A 75 -10.89 -40.78 22.34
N HIS A 76 -11.18 -40.23 23.51
CA HIS A 76 -12.23 -40.62 24.44
C HIS A 76 -13.66 -40.30 23.99
N GLN A 77 -14.56 -41.10 24.56
CA GLN A 77 -16.02 -41.06 24.65
C GLN A 77 -16.67 -39.65 24.79
N ARG A 78 -17.84 -39.47 24.16
CA ARG A 78 -19.08 -38.98 24.80
C ARG A 78 -20.34 -39.36 23.98
N PRO A 79 -21.53 -39.47 24.62
CA PRO A 79 -22.57 -40.42 24.22
C PRO A 79 -23.70 -39.85 23.34
N GLN A 80 -24.37 -40.77 22.63
CA GLN A 80 -25.59 -40.56 21.86
C GLN A 80 -26.84 -40.48 22.75
N ILE A 81 -27.80 -39.64 22.35
CA ILE A 81 -29.21 -39.72 22.76
C ILE A 81 -30.06 -39.86 21.49
N SER A 82 -30.91 -40.88 21.49
CA SER A 82 -31.88 -41.27 20.45
C SER A 82 -33.24 -40.63 20.72
N SER A 83 -34.00 -40.18 19.70
CA SER A 83 -35.17 -40.87 19.09
C SER A 83 -36.23 -39.79 18.67
N PRO A 84 -37.37 -40.10 18.00
CA PRO A 84 -37.52 -40.07 16.52
C PRO A 84 -38.81 -39.35 16.00
N ILE A 85 -39.28 -39.72 14.79
CA ILE A 85 -40.63 -39.59 14.15
C ILE A 85 -40.73 -38.46 13.06
N PRO A 86 -41.57 -38.55 11.99
CA PRO A 86 -41.40 -39.33 10.76
C PRO A 86 -41.63 -38.48 9.46
N SER A 87 -41.40 -39.08 8.30
CA SER A 87 -41.73 -38.53 6.98
C SER A 87 -43.12 -38.97 6.49
N PRO A 88 -43.79 -38.17 5.63
CA PRO A 88 -44.82 -38.68 4.73
C PRO A 88 -44.42 -38.55 3.25
N SER A 89 -45.05 -39.42 2.48
CA SER A 89 -44.75 -39.85 1.13
C SER A 89 -45.63 -39.17 0.05
N LEU A 90 -45.18 -39.34 -1.19
CA LEU A 90 -45.95 -39.39 -2.46
C LEU A 90 -46.57 -38.09 -3.02
N LEU A 91 -46.13 -37.70 -4.23
CA LEU A 91 -46.98 -37.75 -5.44
C LEU A 91 -46.18 -37.36 -6.71
N ARG A 92 -46.14 -38.27 -7.68
CA ARG A 92 -45.75 -38.02 -9.07
C ARG A 92 -47.02 -37.89 -9.92
N SER A 93 -47.09 -36.87 -10.76
CA SER A 93 -47.73 -36.97 -12.08
C SER A 93 -47.05 -36.00 -13.08
N PRO A 94 -46.95 -36.35 -14.38
CA PRO A 94 -46.17 -35.59 -15.36
C PRO A 94 -47.07 -34.78 -16.31
N LYS A 95 -46.65 -33.56 -16.68
CA LYS A 95 -46.98 -32.88 -17.95
C LYS A 95 -46.30 -31.52 -18.01
N ARG A 96 -45.26 -31.38 -18.85
CA ARG A 96 -45.23 -30.46 -20.00
C ARG A 96 -43.81 -30.33 -20.54
N ALA A 97 -43.70 -30.66 -21.81
CA ALA A 97 -42.55 -30.45 -22.65
C ALA A 97 -42.38 -28.95 -22.98
N MET A 98 -41.11 -28.59 -23.19
CA MET A 98 -40.66 -27.67 -24.24
C MET A 98 -41.03 -26.18 -24.10
N VAL A 99 -40.16 -25.42 -23.42
CA VAL A 99 -39.59 -24.17 -23.98
C VAL A 99 -38.11 -24.14 -23.61
N ARG A 100 -37.28 -24.64 -24.51
CA ARG A 100 -35.82 -24.47 -24.50
C ARG A 100 -35.53 -23.24 -25.35
N GLY A 101 -34.92 -22.21 -24.77
CA GLY A 101 -34.45 -21.07 -25.57
C GLY A 101 -34.11 -19.83 -24.74
N SER A 102 -32.82 -19.65 -24.48
CA SER A 102 -32.18 -18.32 -24.44
C SER A 102 -32.08 -17.52 -23.13
N ILE A 103 -32.45 -18.03 -21.95
CA ILE A 103 -32.20 -17.35 -20.66
C ILE A 103 -31.02 -18.01 -19.91
N GLY A 104 -29.84 -18.01 -20.53
CA GLY A 104 -28.65 -18.65 -19.95
C GLY A 104 -27.32 -18.01 -20.33
N ARG A 105 -27.33 -16.80 -20.90
CA ARG A 105 -26.10 -16.13 -21.36
C ARG A 105 -26.02 -14.63 -21.08
N LEU A 106 -26.89 -14.10 -20.22
CA LEU A 106 -26.93 -12.67 -19.86
C LEU A 106 -26.80 -12.40 -18.35
N VAL A 107 -26.49 -13.42 -17.54
CA VAL A 107 -26.21 -13.26 -16.10
C VAL A 107 -24.74 -13.59 -15.75
N SER A 108 -23.90 -13.98 -16.72
CA SER A 108 -22.49 -14.33 -16.50
C SER A 108 -21.48 -13.32 -17.07
N ARG A 109 -21.92 -12.11 -17.44
CA ARG A 109 -21.03 -11.05 -17.96
C ARG A 109 -21.10 -9.70 -17.23
N SER A 110 -21.87 -9.61 -16.16
CA SER A 110 -21.98 -8.43 -15.28
C SER A 110 -21.39 -8.65 -13.88
N LEU A 111 -20.84 -9.84 -13.60
CA LEU A 111 -20.13 -10.16 -12.35
C LEU A 111 -18.59 -10.22 -12.49
N SER A 112 -18.04 -9.87 -13.66
CA SER A 112 -16.58 -9.87 -13.89
C SER A 112 -15.96 -8.47 -14.03
N LEU A 113 -16.69 -7.41 -13.64
CA LEU A 113 -16.17 -6.03 -13.58
C LEU A 113 -16.27 -5.39 -12.18
N ALA A 114 -16.77 -6.13 -11.18
CA ALA A 114 -16.75 -5.75 -9.77
C ALA A 114 -15.57 -6.38 -8.98
N GLY A 115 -14.59 -6.95 -9.69
CA GLY A 115 -13.41 -7.58 -9.10
C GLY A 115 -12.16 -6.78 -9.43
N LYS A 116 -11.94 -5.69 -8.70
CA LYS A 116 -10.66 -4.97 -8.47
C LYS A 116 -10.95 -3.66 -7.74
N TRP A 117 -11.49 -3.74 -6.53
CA TRP A 117 -11.49 -2.59 -5.64
C TRP A 117 -10.35 -2.78 -4.63
N GLN A 118 -9.41 -1.85 -4.74
CA GLN A 118 -8.13 -1.82 -4.05
C GLN A 118 -8.31 -1.95 -2.54
N GLN A 119 -7.68 -2.98 -1.99
CA GLN A 119 -7.26 -2.95 -0.60
C GLN A 119 -6.09 -1.98 -0.42
N GLN A 120 -6.30 -0.89 0.33
CA GLN A 120 -5.34 -0.28 1.26
C GLN A 120 -6.06 0.87 2.01
N GLN A 121 -5.89 1.01 3.33
CA GLN A 121 -4.63 1.12 4.04
C GLN A 121 -4.40 0.09 5.16
N LEU A 122 -3.16 -0.36 5.29
CA LEU A 122 -2.61 -0.94 6.52
C LEU A 122 -1.35 -0.12 6.81
N ARG A 123 -1.25 0.44 8.02
CA ARG A 123 -0.23 1.40 8.46
C ARG A 123 1.07 0.70 8.82
N ARG A 124 1.63 -0.06 7.88
CA ARG A 124 2.80 -0.90 8.10
C ARG A 124 3.87 -0.15 8.86
N LEU A 125 4.17 -0.60 10.07
CA LEU A 125 5.28 -0.06 10.84
C LEU A 125 6.56 -0.10 9.99
N ASN A 126 7.22 1.05 9.89
CA ASN A 126 8.55 1.19 9.31
C ASN A 126 9.53 1.44 10.47
N ILE A 127 10.73 0.86 10.38
CA ILE A 127 11.82 1.15 11.30
C ILE A 127 12.97 1.83 10.55
N HIS A 128 13.81 2.56 11.29
CA HIS A 128 14.99 3.19 10.74
C HIS A 128 16.02 2.15 10.30
N GLU A 129 16.90 2.54 9.39
CA GLU A 129 17.93 1.67 8.83
C GLU A 129 18.82 1.05 9.92
N TYR A 130 19.25 1.84 10.92
CA TYR A 130 20.09 1.31 12.01
C TYR A 130 19.37 0.23 12.84
N GLN A 131 18.05 0.38 13.04
CA GLN A 131 17.22 -0.61 13.74
C GLN A 131 17.04 -1.86 12.87
N GLY A 132 16.86 -1.67 11.56
CA GLY A 132 16.82 -2.75 10.58
C GLY A 132 18.13 -3.54 10.54
N ALA A 133 19.28 -2.85 10.54
CA ALA A 133 20.59 -3.46 10.59
C ALA A 133 20.80 -4.26 11.88
N GLU A 134 20.46 -3.70 13.04
CA GLU A 134 20.53 -4.40 14.33
C GLU A 134 19.64 -5.65 14.34
N LEU A 135 18.39 -5.52 13.86
CA LEU A 135 17.45 -6.64 13.77
C LEU A 135 18.00 -7.74 12.83
N MET A 136 18.45 -7.38 11.64
CA MET A 136 19.04 -8.33 10.68
C MET A 136 20.28 -9.03 11.25
N SER A 137 21.15 -8.29 11.96
CA SER A 137 22.35 -8.86 12.58
C SER A 137 22.01 -9.95 13.61
N LYS A 138 20.92 -9.81 14.37
CA LYS A 138 20.44 -10.83 15.32
C LYS A 138 20.05 -12.16 14.65
N TYR A 139 19.68 -12.12 13.37
CA TYR A 139 19.39 -13.31 12.54
C TYR A 139 20.63 -13.80 11.76
N GLY A 140 21.82 -13.27 12.06
CA GLY A 140 23.06 -13.67 11.41
C GLY A 140 23.16 -13.23 9.95
N ILE A 141 22.40 -12.22 9.55
CA ILE A 141 22.50 -11.57 8.25
C ILE A 141 23.68 -10.60 8.29
N ASN A 142 24.48 -10.61 7.22
CA ASN A 142 25.61 -9.72 7.11
C ASN A 142 25.13 -8.29 6.84
N VAL A 143 25.45 -7.37 7.74
CA VAL A 143 25.13 -5.94 7.67
C VAL A 143 26.37 -5.13 8.04
N PRO A 144 26.51 -3.89 7.55
CA PRO A 144 27.57 -3.01 8.04
C PRO A 144 27.37 -2.72 9.52
N LYS A 145 28.45 -2.87 10.30
CA LYS A 145 28.47 -2.47 11.71
C LYS A 145 28.37 -0.96 11.81
N GLY A 146 27.56 -0.49 12.74
CA GLY A 146 27.43 0.94 12.99
C GLY A 146 26.67 1.26 14.26
N VAL A 147 26.59 2.56 14.55
CA VAL A 147 25.90 3.12 15.71
C VAL A 147 25.09 4.35 15.28
N ALA A 148 23.87 4.46 15.79
CA ALA A 148 23.05 5.66 15.61
C ALA A 148 23.31 6.64 16.76
N VAL A 149 23.56 7.89 16.39
CA VAL A 149 23.89 8.97 17.33
C VAL A 149 22.87 10.10 17.19
N SER A 150 22.53 10.73 18.31
CA SER A 150 21.53 11.80 18.39
C SER A 150 22.11 13.18 18.70
N SER A 151 23.40 13.24 19.02
CA SER A 151 24.10 14.48 19.37
C SER A 151 25.52 14.50 18.80
N VAL A 152 26.08 15.71 18.66
CA VAL A 152 27.47 15.90 18.22
C VAL A 152 28.47 15.33 19.23
N ASP A 153 28.13 15.29 20.51
CA ASP A 153 29.00 14.68 21.52
C ASP A 153 29.03 13.15 21.43
N GLU A 154 27.89 12.51 21.18
CA GLU A 154 27.85 11.06 20.87
C GLU A 154 28.65 10.72 19.62
N VAL A 155 28.67 11.62 18.62
CA VAL A 155 29.50 11.46 17.41
C VAL A 155 30.97 11.34 17.78
N LYS A 156 31.51 12.19 18.66
CA LYS A 156 32.92 12.18 19.08
C LYS A 156 33.34 10.85 19.70
N ASP A 157 32.45 10.23 20.46
CA ASP A 157 32.69 8.92 21.06
C ASP A 157 32.57 7.78 20.05
N ALA A 158 31.57 7.85 19.16
CA ALA A 158 31.34 6.84 18.12
C ALA A 158 32.48 6.78 17.09
N ILE A 159 33.06 7.93 16.72
CA ILE A 159 34.16 8.03 15.75
C ILE A 159 35.40 7.23 16.19
N LYS A 160 35.62 7.04 17.51
CA LYS A 160 36.75 6.25 18.02
C LYS A 160 36.67 4.77 17.62
N SER A 161 35.45 4.28 17.39
CA SER A 161 35.17 2.88 17.07
C SER A 161 34.79 2.66 15.60
N PHE A 162 34.32 3.70 14.91
CA PHE A 162 33.84 3.63 13.54
C PHE A 162 34.43 4.77 12.70
N PHE A 163 35.06 4.41 11.59
CA PHE A 163 35.94 5.35 10.90
C PHE A 163 35.24 6.34 9.97
N LEU A 164 33.97 6.14 9.61
CA LEU A 164 33.30 6.93 8.57
C LEU A 164 31.80 7.11 8.88
N ALA A 165 31.24 8.27 8.51
CA ALA A 165 29.83 8.57 8.70
C ALA A 165 29.02 8.20 7.48
N LYS A 166 27.84 7.57 7.65
CA LYS A 166 26.88 7.44 6.56
C LYS A 166 25.46 7.25 7.09
N MET A 167 24.61 8.22 6.73
CA MET A 167 23.14 8.17 6.61
C MET A 167 22.35 8.93 7.67
N SER A 168 21.74 10.04 7.23
CA SER A 168 20.59 10.66 7.90
C SER A 168 19.50 9.60 8.15
N GLN A 169 19.01 9.50 9.37
CA GLN A 169 17.95 8.55 9.72
C GLN A 169 16.58 9.21 9.59
N ILE A 170 15.95 8.97 8.44
CA ILE A 170 14.54 9.24 8.18
C ILE A 170 13.94 7.97 7.54
N LEU A 171 12.64 7.73 7.75
CA LEU A 171 11.97 6.53 7.22
C LEU A 171 11.74 6.58 5.70
N ALA A 172 11.91 7.75 5.09
CA ALA A 172 11.79 7.94 3.65
C ALA A 172 13.09 7.58 2.91
N GLY A 173 12.95 6.94 1.75
CA GLY A 173 14.05 6.62 0.84
C GLY A 173 14.54 7.83 0.04
N GLY A 174 15.55 7.60 -0.81
CA GLY A 174 16.13 8.63 -1.68
C GLY A 174 17.01 9.64 -0.95
N ARG A 175 17.48 9.30 0.26
CA ARG A 175 18.27 10.16 1.15
C ARG A 175 19.53 10.69 0.47
N GLY A 176 20.24 9.86 -0.30
CA GLY A 176 21.47 10.27 -1.01
C GLY A 176 21.28 11.37 -2.04
N LEU A 177 20.10 11.45 -2.68
CA LEU A 177 19.74 12.50 -3.63
C LEU A 177 18.94 13.65 -2.99
N GLY A 178 18.65 13.55 -1.69
CA GLY A 178 17.90 14.56 -0.95
C GLY A 178 18.67 15.86 -0.80
N THR A 179 17.99 16.92 -0.38
CA THR A 179 18.59 18.21 -0.07
C THR A 179 18.03 18.71 1.26
N PHE A 180 18.91 19.15 2.15
CA PHE A 180 18.50 19.77 3.39
C PHE A 180 18.00 21.19 3.15
N LYS A 181 17.04 21.66 3.94
CA LYS A 181 16.57 23.06 3.86
C LYS A 181 17.66 24.09 4.16
N SER A 182 18.72 23.70 4.87
CA SER A 182 19.93 24.51 5.09
C SER A 182 20.80 24.69 3.84
N GLY A 183 20.53 23.96 2.76
CA GLY A 183 21.29 23.98 1.51
C GLY A 183 22.31 22.84 1.36
N LEU A 184 22.56 22.03 2.40
CA LEU A 184 23.41 20.84 2.31
C LEU A 184 22.78 19.83 1.33
N LYS A 185 23.57 19.34 0.38
CA LYS A 185 23.13 18.33 -0.61
C LYS A 185 23.48 16.93 -0.16
N GLY A 186 22.53 16.01 -0.30
CA GLY A 186 22.64 14.61 0.08
C GLY A 186 22.49 14.37 1.59
N GLY A 187 21.71 13.37 1.98
CA GLY A 187 21.63 12.82 3.34
C GLY A 187 22.59 11.64 3.59
N VAL A 188 23.36 11.26 2.57
CA VAL A 188 24.24 10.10 2.59
C VAL A 188 25.59 10.53 2.03
N HIS A 189 26.63 10.48 2.86
CA HIS A 189 27.99 10.92 2.51
C HIS A 189 28.99 9.85 2.89
N ILE A 190 30.16 9.87 2.26
CA ILE A 190 31.32 9.07 2.69
C ILE A 190 32.44 10.08 2.90
N VAL A 191 32.67 10.45 4.15
CA VAL A 191 33.64 11.48 4.55
C VAL A 191 34.65 10.88 5.51
N LYS A 192 35.85 11.49 5.60
CA LYS A 192 36.87 11.04 6.53
C LYS A 192 36.46 11.32 7.98
N THR A 193 37.08 10.61 8.90
CA THR A 193 36.88 10.70 10.36
C THR A 193 36.86 12.14 10.86
N GLU A 194 37.73 13.02 10.35
CA GLU A 194 37.87 14.41 10.80
C GLU A 194 36.70 15.31 10.37
N GLU A 195 35.96 14.91 9.33
CA GLU A 195 34.85 15.68 8.74
C GLU A 195 33.48 15.24 9.31
N VAL A 196 33.44 14.12 10.03
CA VAL A 196 32.20 13.52 10.52
C VAL A 196 31.46 14.45 11.48
N GLU A 197 32.17 15.06 12.43
CA GLU A 197 31.56 15.92 13.45
C GLU A 197 30.85 17.13 12.84
N ASP A 198 31.54 17.85 11.94
CA ASP A 198 31.00 19.02 11.24
C ASP A 198 29.80 18.63 10.37
N LEU A 199 29.89 17.52 9.64
CA LEU A 199 28.79 17.06 8.80
C LEU A 199 27.58 16.62 9.64
N ALA A 200 27.78 15.89 10.73
CA ALA A 200 26.71 15.49 11.63
C ALA A 200 26.02 16.71 12.26
N GLY A 201 26.78 17.73 12.66
CA GLY A 201 26.24 19.00 13.14
C GLY A 201 25.38 19.74 12.11
N LYS A 202 25.68 19.59 10.82
CA LYS A 202 24.88 20.14 9.71
C LYS A 202 23.64 19.30 9.37
N MET A 203 23.53 18.07 9.87
CA MET A 203 22.39 17.17 9.61
C MET A 203 21.43 17.08 10.78
N LEU A 204 21.95 16.91 12.00
CA LEU A 204 21.14 16.71 13.20
C LEU A 204 20.22 17.91 13.47
N GLY A 205 18.94 17.61 13.70
CA GLY A 205 17.88 18.61 13.89
C GLY A 205 17.47 19.34 12.61
N GLN A 206 18.13 19.11 11.47
CA GLN A 206 17.77 19.73 10.20
C GLN A 206 16.71 18.92 9.45
N ILE A 207 16.06 19.58 8.48
CA ILE A 207 15.02 18.98 7.64
C ILE A 207 15.63 18.51 6.33
N LEU A 208 15.58 17.19 6.08
CA LEU A 208 15.95 16.59 4.81
C LEU A 208 14.72 16.43 3.92
N VAL A 209 14.80 16.97 2.70
CA VAL A 209 13.78 16.82 1.65
C VAL A 209 14.26 15.76 0.65
N THR A 210 13.44 14.75 0.40
CA THR A 210 13.65 13.74 -0.66
C THR A 210 12.45 13.70 -1.59
N LYS A 211 12.57 13.00 -2.72
CA LYS A 211 11.44 12.75 -3.63
C LYS A 211 10.24 12.09 -2.93
N GLN A 212 10.49 11.32 -1.87
CA GLN A 212 9.45 10.59 -1.13
C GLN A 212 8.85 11.39 0.04
N THR A 213 9.53 12.42 0.55
CA THR A 213 9.02 13.21 1.69
C THR A 213 8.15 14.38 1.27
N GLY A 214 8.14 14.78 0.00
CA GLY A 214 7.57 16.06 -0.44
C GLY A 214 8.31 17.28 0.12
N PRO A 215 7.84 18.52 -0.19
CA PRO A 215 8.51 19.78 0.18
C PRO A 215 8.65 20.01 1.70
N GLN A 216 7.79 19.39 2.50
CA GLN A 216 7.83 19.44 3.95
C GLN A 216 9.13 18.85 4.51
N GLY A 217 9.65 17.80 3.88
CA GLY A 217 10.81 17.06 4.37
C GLY A 217 10.53 16.28 5.67
N LYS A 218 11.58 15.71 6.24
CA LYS A 218 11.56 15.08 7.55
C LYS A 218 12.75 15.53 8.40
N VAL A 219 12.52 15.70 9.69
CA VAL A 219 13.58 16.08 10.64
C VAL A 219 14.51 14.89 10.84
N VAL A 220 15.81 15.14 10.73
CA VAL A 220 16.85 14.16 11.01
C VAL A 220 17.21 14.25 12.49
N SER A 221 16.58 13.40 13.31
CA SER A 221 16.84 13.33 14.76
C SER A 221 18.06 12.49 15.10
N LYS A 222 18.47 11.60 14.20
CA LYS A 222 19.65 10.73 14.35
C LYS A 222 20.45 10.64 13.06
N VAL A 223 21.74 10.39 13.21
CA VAL A 223 22.66 10.02 12.13
C VAL A 223 23.19 8.62 12.41
N TYR A 224 23.29 7.79 11.38
CA TYR A 224 23.94 6.49 11.48
C TYR A 224 25.41 6.62 11.07
N LEU A 225 26.30 6.10 11.91
CA LEU A 225 27.73 6.05 11.65
C LEU A 225 28.10 4.58 11.46
N CYS A 226 28.51 4.20 10.25
CA CYS A 226 28.74 2.81 9.91
C CYS A 226 30.07 2.62 9.17
N GLU A 227 30.61 1.40 9.24
CA GLU A 227 31.83 1.06 8.52
C GLU A 227 31.65 1.22 7.00
N LYS A 228 32.70 1.67 6.32
CA LYS A 228 32.70 1.71 4.86
C LYS A 228 32.90 0.32 4.32
N LEU A 229 31.88 -0.17 3.63
CA LEU A 229 31.98 -1.39 2.84
C LEU A 229 32.73 -1.11 1.53
N SER A 230 33.71 -1.95 1.22
CA SER A 230 34.37 -1.99 -0.09
C SER A 230 33.53 -2.82 -1.05
N LEU A 231 32.51 -2.18 -1.64
CA LEU A 231 31.56 -2.84 -2.54
C LEU A 231 32.17 -3.09 -3.92
N VAL A 232 32.05 -4.32 -4.43
CA VAL A 232 32.54 -4.72 -5.76
C VAL A 232 31.40 -5.00 -6.75
N ASN A 233 30.19 -5.22 -6.25
CA ASN A 233 29.00 -5.46 -7.04
C ASN A 233 27.76 -5.06 -6.23
N GLU A 234 26.78 -4.43 -6.87
CA GLU A 234 25.54 -3.96 -6.23
C GLU A 234 24.33 -4.54 -6.96
N MET A 235 23.46 -5.20 -6.21
CA MET A 235 22.28 -5.96 -6.65
C MET A 235 21.06 -5.49 -5.87
N TYR A 236 19.88 -5.95 -6.26
CA TYR A 236 18.63 -5.67 -5.56
C TYR A 236 18.00 -6.97 -5.06
N PHE A 237 17.52 -6.95 -3.82
CA PHE A 237 16.81 -8.06 -3.21
C PHE A 237 15.58 -7.54 -2.46
N ALA A 238 14.44 -8.22 -2.59
CA ALA A 238 13.30 -7.97 -1.72
C ALA A 238 12.46 -9.23 -1.47
N ILE A 239 11.76 -9.26 -0.34
CA ILE A 239 10.69 -10.20 -0.01
C ILE A 239 9.44 -9.38 0.26
N THR A 240 8.34 -9.74 -0.41
CA THR A 240 7.03 -9.08 -0.23
C THR A 240 5.92 -10.11 -0.27
N LEU A 241 4.74 -9.78 0.26
CA LEU A 241 3.56 -10.64 0.14
C LEU A 241 2.87 -10.40 -1.21
N ASP A 242 2.88 -11.39 -2.08
CA ASP A 242 2.22 -11.31 -3.38
C ASP A 242 0.76 -11.77 -3.28
N ARG A 243 -0.16 -10.86 -3.65
CA ARG A 243 -1.59 -11.13 -3.64
C ARG A 243 -2.03 -12.13 -4.71
N LYS A 244 -1.24 -12.33 -5.78
CA LYS A 244 -1.60 -13.28 -6.85
C LYS A 244 -1.33 -14.72 -6.44
N THR A 245 -0.18 -14.97 -5.83
CA THR A 245 0.22 -16.28 -5.32
C THR A 245 -0.22 -16.54 -3.87
N ALA A 246 -0.73 -15.50 -3.19
CA ALA A 246 -1.18 -15.55 -1.80
C ALA A 246 -0.08 -16.01 -0.83
N GLY A 247 1.18 -15.61 -1.09
CA GLY A 247 2.33 -15.98 -0.28
C GLY A 247 3.53 -15.05 -0.47
N PRO A 248 4.65 -15.31 0.22
CA PRO A 248 5.88 -14.57 0.03
C PRO A 248 6.42 -14.73 -1.39
N LEU A 249 6.87 -13.61 -1.96
CA LEU A 249 7.53 -13.53 -3.24
C LEU A 249 8.90 -12.89 -3.04
N ILE A 250 9.94 -13.62 -3.39
CA ILE A 250 11.30 -13.09 -3.41
C ILE A 250 11.56 -12.49 -4.79
N ILE A 251 12.07 -11.26 -4.80
CA ILE A 251 12.44 -10.51 -6.00
C ILE A 251 13.96 -10.30 -5.95
N ALA A 252 14.65 -10.69 -7.01
CA ALA A 252 16.09 -10.51 -7.15
C ALA A 252 16.42 -9.87 -8.49
N CYS A 253 17.41 -8.98 -8.52
CA CYS A 253 17.93 -8.39 -9.74
C CYS A 253 19.43 -8.18 -9.62
N SER A 254 20.16 -8.51 -10.68
CA SER A 254 21.62 -8.36 -10.77
C SER A 254 22.12 -6.92 -10.84
N LYS A 255 21.20 -5.95 -10.85
CA LYS A 255 21.49 -4.51 -10.83
C LYS A 255 20.75 -3.83 -9.67
N GLY A 256 21.52 -3.35 -8.70
CA GLY A 256 21.05 -2.57 -7.56
C GLY A 256 21.42 -1.09 -7.64
N GLY A 257 21.16 -0.36 -6.56
CA GLY A 257 21.52 1.06 -6.41
C GLY A 257 20.58 2.03 -7.13
N THR A 258 19.48 1.54 -7.71
CA THR A 258 18.46 2.33 -8.40
C THR A 258 17.05 1.85 -8.02
N SER A 259 16.01 2.60 -8.39
CA SER A 259 14.60 2.19 -8.22
C SER A 259 14.32 0.88 -8.97
N ILE A 260 13.69 -0.07 -8.27
CA ILE A 260 13.28 -1.35 -8.86
C ILE A 260 12.11 -1.18 -9.81
N GLU A 261 11.27 -0.17 -9.61
CA GLU A 261 10.16 0.17 -10.48
C GLU A 261 10.66 0.61 -11.87
N ASP A 262 11.69 1.45 -11.91
CA ASP A 262 12.34 1.86 -13.16
C ASP A 262 12.97 0.67 -13.90
N LEU A 263 13.55 -0.28 -13.14
CA LEU A 263 14.10 -1.52 -13.71
C LEU A 263 13.00 -2.44 -14.23
N ALA A 264 11.86 -2.52 -13.53
CA ALA A 264 10.74 -3.35 -13.96
C ALA A 264 10.08 -2.82 -15.24
N GLU A 265 10.08 -1.51 -15.45
CA GLU A 265 9.59 -0.90 -16.69
C GLU A 265 10.58 -1.04 -17.84
N LYS A 266 11.87 -0.74 -17.62
CA LYS A 266 12.89 -0.67 -18.69
C LYS A 266 13.54 -2.01 -19.01
N TYR A 267 13.74 -2.86 -18.00
CA TYR A 267 14.51 -4.09 -18.07
C TYR A 267 13.84 -5.23 -17.27
N PRO A 268 12.57 -5.59 -17.58
CA PRO A 268 11.83 -6.59 -16.81
C PRO A 268 12.52 -7.96 -16.74
N ASP A 269 13.28 -8.32 -17.79
CA ASP A 269 13.98 -9.60 -17.88
C ASP A 269 15.15 -9.74 -16.89
N MET A 270 15.63 -8.63 -16.31
CA MET A 270 16.66 -8.66 -15.26
C MET A 270 16.10 -9.02 -13.88
N ILE A 271 14.77 -9.00 -13.72
CA ILE A 271 14.11 -9.22 -12.45
C ILE A 271 13.60 -10.66 -12.38
N ILE A 272 14.18 -11.42 -11.47
CA ILE A 272 13.72 -12.77 -11.14
C ILE A 272 12.72 -12.68 -9.99
N LYS A 273 11.66 -13.48 -10.10
CA LYS A 273 10.59 -13.60 -9.10
C LYS A 273 10.46 -15.06 -8.70
N VAL A 274 10.70 -15.35 -7.43
CA VAL A 274 10.66 -16.70 -6.86
C VAL A 274 9.56 -16.75 -5.80
N PRO A 275 8.36 -17.28 -6.13
CA PRO A 275 7.30 -17.46 -5.15
C PRO A 275 7.68 -18.58 -4.17
N VAL A 276 7.36 -18.39 -2.89
CA VAL A 276 7.64 -19.35 -1.83
C VAL A 276 6.34 -19.91 -1.27
N ASP A 277 6.25 -21.23 -1.20
CA ASP A 277 5.13 -21.93 -0.55
C ASP A 277 5.22 -21.74 0.97
N VAL A 278 4.15 -21.22 1.58
CA VAL A 278 4.12 -20.88 3.01
C VAL A 278 4.18 -22.09 3.94
N PHE A 279 3.79 -23.28 3.48
CA PHE A 279 3.81 -24.50 4.28
C PHE A 279 5.16 -25.21 4.20
N LYS A 280 5.80 -25.17 3.02
CA LYS A 280 7.14 -25.74 2.83
C LYS A 280 8.23 -24.81 3.34
N GLY A 281 8.01 -23.50 3.28
CA GLY A 281 9.05 -22.51 3.47
C GLY A 281 10.01 -22.43 2.28
N ILE A 282 11.05 -21.61 2.41
CA ILE A 282 12.09 -21.49 1.38
C ILE A 282 12.93 -22.77 1.31
N THR A 283 13.05 -23.34 0.11
CA THR A 283 13.91 -24.50 -0.14
C THR A 283 15.30 -24.07 -0.60
N ASP A 284 16.29 -24.97 -0.54
CA ASP A 284 17.63 -24.71 -1.09
C ASP A 284 17.58 -24.43 -2.60
N GLU A 285 16.64 -25.05 -3.31
CA GLU A 285 16.41 -24.83 -4.75
C GLU A 285 15.84 -23.45 -5.03
N ASP A 286 14.93 -22.95 -4.18
CA ASP A 286 14.39 -21.60 -4.32
C ASP A 286 15.44 -20.54 -3.97
N ALA A 287 16.18 -20.73 -2.89
CA ALA A 287 17.29 -19.86 -2.51
C ALA A 287 18.39 -19.85 -3.59
N ALA A 288 18.70 -21.00 -4.20
CA ALA A 288 19.62 -21.10 -5.33
C ALA A 288 19.14 -20.27 -6.54
N LYS A 289 17.86 -20.37 -6.93
CA LYS A 289 17.29 -19.55 -8.03
C LYS A 289 17.40 -18.05 -7.74
N VAL A 290 17.19 -17.65 -6.49
CA VAL A 290 17.34 -16.25 -6.06
C VAL A 290 18.79 -15.80 -6.23
N VAL A 291 19.76 -16.60 -5.75
CA VAL A 291 21.19 -16.30 -5.89
C VAL A 291 21.61 -16.23 -7.36
N ASP A 292 21.10 -17.12 -8.21
CA ASP A 292 21.37 -17.09 -9.65
C ASP A 292 20.81 -15.79 -10.29
N GLY A 293 19.68 -15.27 -9.79
CA GLY A 293 19.12 -13.97 -10.21
C GLY A 293 19.85 -12.74 -9.70
N LEU A 294 20.43 -12.82 -8.50
CA LEU A 294 21.37 -11.81 -8.01
C LEU A 294 22.66 -11.80 -8.85
N ALA A 295 23.09 -12.97 -9.33
CA ALA A 295 24.31 -13.17 -10.11
C ALA A 295 25.57 -12.59 -9.40
N PRO A 296 25.87 -13.02 -8.16
CA PRO A 296 27.09 -12.61 -7.47
C PRO A 296 28.33 -13.04 -8.27
N LYS A 297 29.37 -12.21 -8.24
CA LYS A 297 30.60 -12.36 -9.02
C LYS A 297 31.76 -12.95 -8.22
N VAL A 298 31.84 -12.66 -6.92
CA VAL A 298 32.98 -12.99 -6.07
C VAL A 298 32.60 -13.72 -4.80
N ALA A 299 31.39 -13.52 -4.29
CA ALA A 299 30.91 -14.13 -3.06
C ALA A 299 30.64 -15.62 -3.26
N ASP A 300 30.91 -16.40 -2.21
CA ASP A 300 30.66 -17.85 -2.25
C ASP A 300 29.16 -18.14 -2.42
N ARG A 301 28.83 -19.01 -3.38
CA ARG A 301 27.43 -19.30 -3.73
C ARG A 301 26.65 -19.91 -2.58
N ASN A 302 27.25 -20.82 -1.81
CA ASN A 302 26.57 -21.48 -0.69
C ASN A 302 26.36 -20.50 0.47
N ALA A 303 27.34 -19.63 0.75
CA ALA A 303 27.17 -18.55 1.71
C ALA A 303 26.04 -17.58 1.31
N CYS A 304 25.92 -17.25 0.02
CA CYS A 304 24.81 -16.44 -0.50
C CYS A 304 23.45 -17.13 -0.30
N ILE A 305 23.35 -18.44 -0.54
CA ILE A 305 22.13 -19.23 -0.32
C ILE A 305 21.69 -19.14 1.15
N GLU A 306 22.64 -19.31 2.07
CA GLU A 306 22.36 -19.23 3.50
C GLU A 306 21.92 -17.82 3.93
N GLN A 307 22.50 -16.76 3.36
CA GLN A 307 22.03 -15.38 3.60
C GLN A 307 20.59 -15.17 3.12
N VAL A 308 20.23 -15.67 1.93
CA VAL A 308 18.86 -15.61 1.41
C VAL A 308 17.86 -16.34 2.32
N LYS A 309 18.24 -17.52 2.83
CA LYS A 309 17.40 -18.29 3.77
C LYS A 309 17.18 -17.55 5.09
N LYS A 310 18.24 -16.94 5.65
CA LYS A 310 18.14 -16.10 6.87
C LYS A 310 17.26 -14.88 6.67
N LEU A 311 17.31 -14.23 5.51
CA LEU A 311 16.44 -13.11 5.17
C LEU A 311 14.97 -13.52 5.13
N TYR A 312 14.68 -14.69 4.55
CA TYR A 312 13.33 -15.26 4.58
C TYR A 312 12.89 -15.64 6.01
N GLU A 313 13.78 -16.25 6.80
CA GLU A 313 13.50 -16.56 8.20
C GLU A 313 13.14 -15.30 8.99
N LEU A 314 13.93 -14.23 8.87
CA LEU A 314 13.64 -12.94 9.50
C LEU A 314 12.28 -12.41 9.05
N PHE A 315 12.01 -12.41 7.73
CA PHE A 315 10.76 -11.94 7.17
C PHE A 315 9.54 -12.64 7.80
N CYS A 316 9.60 -13.96 7.97
CA CYS A 316 8.54 -14.72 8.61
C CYS A 316 8.48 -14.50 10.13
N LYS A 317 9.62 -14.54 10.83
CA LYS A 317 9.68 -14.44 12.30
C LYS A 317 9.27 -13.07 12.84
N CYS A 318 9.51 -12.02 12.06
CA CYS A 318 9.20 -10.64 12.43
C CYS A 318 7.84 -10.15 11.90
N ASP A 319 7.06 -11.00 11.21
CA ASP A 319 5.81 -10.61 10.55
C ASP A 319 6.00 -9.43 9.57
N CYS A 320 7.05 -9.51 8.75
CA CYS A 320 7.32 -8.52 7.72
C CYS A 320 6.26 -8.57 6.61
N THR A 321 5.88 -7.39 6.10
CA THR A 321 5.12 -7.24 4.86
C THR A 321 6.01 -6.83 3.68
N LEU A 322 7.16 -6.24 3.97
CA LEU A 322 8.24 -5.95 3.02
C LEU A 322 9.57 -6.07 3.75
N LEU A 323 10.52 -6.74 3.12
CA LEU A 323 11.94 -6.63 3.40
C LEU A 323 12.60 -6.28 2.08
N GLU A 324 13.13 -5.08 1.94
CA GLU A 324 13.83 -4.61 0.74
C GLU A 324 15.28 -4.29 1.10
N ILE A 325 16.23 -4.75 0.29
CA ILE A 325 17.65 -4.46 0.44
C ILE A 325 18.15 -3.87 -0.88
N ASN A 326 18.55 -2.61 -0.83
CA ASN A 326 18.99 -1.86 -1.99
C ASN A 326 20.08 -0.83 -1.64
N PRO A 327 21.37 -1.17 -1.82
CA PRO A 327 21.87 -2.37 -2.50
C PRO A 327 22.05 -3.58 -1.57
N MET A 328 21.77 -4.77 -2.12
CA MET A 328 22.38 -6.02 -1.68
C MET A 328 23.74 -6.10 -2.38
N ALA A 329 24.85 -6.22 -1.65
CA ALA A 329 26.16 -5.99 -2.23
C ALA A 329 27.18 -7.08 -1.92
N GLU A 330 28.16 -7.22 -2.82
CA GLU A 330 29.34 -8.04 -2.58
C GLU A 330 30.48 -7.15 -2.09
N THR A 331 31.17 -7.62 -1.05
CA THR A 331 32.38 -6.97 -0.53
C THR A 331 33.63 -7.54 -1.17
N SER A 332 34.74 -6.80 -1.09
CA SER A 332 36.09 -7.29 -1.45
C SER A 332 36.48 -8.58 -0.73
N ASP A 333 35.92 -8.81 0.46
CA ASP A 333 36.15 -10.01 1.28
C ASP A 333 35.23 -11.18 0.91
N LYS A 334 34.59 -11.09 -0.26
CA LYS A 334 33.75 -12.14 -0.85
C LYS A 334 32.53 -12.51 0.02
N GLN A 335 31.99 -11.54 0.75
CA GLN A 335 30.74 -11.70 1.50
C GLN A 335 29.60 -10.96 0.79
N LEU A 336 28.42 -11.59 0.81
CA LEU A 336 27.15 -10.93 0.49
C LEU A 336 26.68 -10.16 1.72
N VAL A 337 26.35 -8.88 1.56
CA VAL A 337 26.01 -7.94 2.64
C VAL A 337 24.77 -7.12 2.28
N ALA A 338 23.86 -6.96 3.23
CA ALA A 338 22.75 -6.03 3.14
C ALA A 338 23.23 -4.62 3.50
N ALA A 339 23.54 -3.79 2.49
CA ALA A 339 24.20 -2.51 2.71
C ALA A 339 23.22 -1.38 3.11
N ASP A 340 21.99 -1.42 2.60
CA ASP A 340 20.88 -0.56 3.03
C ASP A 340 19.60 -1.40 2.95
N ALA A 341 18.76 -1.34 3.99
CA ALA A 341 17.56 -2.13 4.08
C ALA A 341 16.37 -1.33 4.60
N LYS A 342 15.21 -1.64 4.02
CA LYS A 342 13.91 -1.13 4.42
C LYS A 342 13.02 -2.30 4.83
N LEU A 343 12.55 -2.26 6.07
CA LEU A 343 11.66 -3.28 6.62
C LEU A 343 10.30 -2.66 6.95
N ASN A 344 9.24 -3.35 6.53
CA ASN A 344 7.87 -3.02 6.89
C ASN A 344 7.23 -4.21 7.57
N PHE A 345 6.42 -3.96 8.60
CA PHE A 345 5.79 -5.00 9.41
C PHE A 345 4.26 -4.96 9.27
N ASP A 346 3.60 -6.06 9.61
CA ASP A 346 2.14 -6.13 9.69
C ASP A 346 1.64 -5.58 11.03
N ASP A 347 0.83 -4.51 11.00
CA ASP A 347 0.25 -3.93 12.21
C ASP A 347 -0.66 -4.90 12.95
N ASN A 348 -1.28 -5.83 12.23
CA ASN A 348 -2.12 -6.84 12.84
C ASN A 348 -1.31 -7.83 13.68
N ALA A 349 0.01 -7.88 13.52
CA ALA A 349 0.92 -8.70 14.33
C ALA A 349 1.43 -7.98 15.58
N ALA A 350 1.05 -6.72 15.84
CA ALA A 350 1.53 -5.92 16.97
C ALA A 350 1.38 -6.63 18.33
N PHE A 351 0.31 -7.40 18.51
CA PHE A 351 0.05 -8.14 19.76
C PHE A 351 1.14 -9.15 20.11
N ARG A 352 1.84 -9.71 19.10
CA ARG A 352 2.92 -10.70 19.27
C ARG A 352 4.31 -10.15 18.95
N GLN A 353 4.43 -8.99 18.30
CA GLN A 353 5.70 -8.35 17.93
C GLN A 353 6.03 -7.13 18.79
N LYS A 354 5.85 -7.22 20.12
CA LYS A 354 5.96 -6.06 21.03
C LYS A 354 7.30 -5.32 20.94
N GLU A 355 8.40 -6.06 20.82
CA GLU A 355 9.74 -5.47 20.73
C GLU A 355 9.93 -4.67 19.44
N ILE A 356 9.40 -5.14 18.31
CA ILE A 356 9.46 -4.43 17.03
C ILE A 356 8.59 -3.17 17.10
N PHE A 357 7.38 -3.27 17.65
CA PHE A 357 6.48 -2.13 17.75
C PHE A 357 6.95 -1.06 18.75
N ALA A 358 7.82 -1.42 19.69
CA ALA A 358 8.51 -0.45 20.55
C ALA A 358 9.55 0.42 19.78
N LEU A 359 9.96 0.01 18.58
CA LEU A 359 10.89 0.76 17.73
C LEU A 359 10.23 1.91 16.96
N ARG A 360 8.89 2.01 16.99
CA ARG A 360 8.12 3.02 16.26
C ARG A 360 8.58 4.43 16.60
N ASP A 361 8.85 5.23 15.57
CA ASP A 361 9.22 6.63 15.70
C ASP A 361 8.08 7.55 15.22
N PRO A 362 7.21 8.02 16.14
CA PRO A 362 6.09 8.88 15.76
C PRO A 362 6.52 10.26 15.27
N THR A 363 7.79 10.66 15.48
CA THR A 363 8.30 11.97 14.98
C THR A 363 8.42 12.00 13.45
N GLN A 364 8.44 10.83 12.82
CA GLN A 364 8.53 10.67 11.37
C GLN A 364 7.15 10.56 10.71
N GLU A 365 6.08 10.44 11.49
CA GLU A 365 4.70 10.29 11.04
C GLU A 365 3.98 11.65 11.00
N ASP A 366 2.78 11.69 10.40
CA ASP A 366 1.91 12.87 10.54
C ASP A 366 1.34 12.92 11.97
N PRO A 367 1.50 14.02 12.73
CA PRO A 367 0.96 14.13 14.09
C PRO A 367 -0.55 13.85 14.18
N ARG A 368 -1.32 14.14 13.13
CA ARG A 368 -2.76 13.87 13.04
C ARG A 368 -3.05 12.38 12.92
N GLU A 369 -2.24 11.65 12.16
CA GLU A 369 -2.33 10.19 12.06
C GLU A 369 -1.96 9.50 13.39
N VAL A 370 -0.97 10.06 14.10
CA VAL A 370 -0.58 9.59 15.44
C VAL A 370 -1.70 9.83 16.46
N ALA A 371 -2.32 11.02 16.43
CA ALA A 371 -3.48 11.33 17.27
C ALA A 371 -4.67 10.40 16.97
N ALA A 372 -4.98 10.19 15.68
CA ALA A 372 -6.02 9.27 15.24
C ALA A 372 -5.76 7.84 15.73
N ALA A 373 -4.53 7.34 15.62
CA ALA A 373 -4.17 6.00 16.09
C ALA A 373 -4.46 5.80 17.59
N LYS A 374 -4.22 6.83 18.43
CA LYS A 374 -4.49 6.76 19.88
C LYS A 374 -5.98 6.66 20.21
N ALA A 375 -6.84 7.15 19.31
CA ALA A 375 -8.29 7.08 19.41
C ALA A 375 -8.89 5.88 18.64
N ASP A 376 -8.05 4.98 18.12
CA ASP A 376 -8.48 3.85 17.26
C ASP A 376 -9.24 4.32 16.01
N LEU A 377 -8.77 5.43 15.41
CA LEU A 377 -9.30 6.02 14.19
C LEU A 377 -8.32 5.83 13.04
N ASN A 378 -8.83 5.54 11.84
CA ASN A 378 -8.01 5.44 10.63
C ASN A 378 -8.03 6.75 9.86
N TYR A 379 -6.97 7.54 9.97
CA TYR A 379 -6.82 8.85 9.34
C TYR A 379 -5.66 8.87 8.33
N ILE A 380 -5.81 9.63 7.26
CA ILE A 380 -4.74 10.00 6.31
C ILE A 380 -4.90 11.46 5.97
N GLY A 381 -3.84 12.24 6.12
CA GLY A 381 -3.81 13.61 5.64
C GLY A 381 -3.68 13.66 4.10
N LEU A 382 -4.44 14.55 3.47
CA LEU A 382 -4.34 14.89 2.05
C LEU A 382 -4.14 16.42 1.92
N ASP A 383 -4.00 16.91 0.70
CA ASP A 383 -3.75 18.34 0.40
C ASP A 383 -5.00 19.12 -0.04
N GLY A 384 -6.19 18.68 0.39
CA GLY A 384 -7.45 19.35 0.08
C GLY A 384 -7.99 20.26 1.18
N GLU A 385 -9.23 20.71 1.00
CA GLU A 385 -9.89 21.70 1.86
C GLU A 385 -11.18 21.18 2.52
N ILE A 386 -11.70 20.03 2.08
CA ILE A 386 -12.94 19.45 2.63
C ILE A 386 -12.58 18.26 3.50
N GLY A 387 -12.73 18.42 4.82
CA GLY A 387 -12.53 17.35 5.78
C GLY A 387 -13.64 16.30 5.67
N CYS A 388 -13.29 15.02 5.70
CA CYS A 388 -14.25 13.92 5.64
C CYS A 388 -14.27 13.17 6.98
N MET A 389 -15.45 12.81 7.48
CA MET A 389 -15.62 11.84 8.56
C MET A 389 -16.67 10.82 8.16
N VAL A 390 -16.26 9.55 8.05
CA VAL A 390 -17.10 8.49 7.47
C VAL A 390 -16.96 7.22 8.28
N ASN A 391 -17.99 6.37 8.31
CA ASN A 391 -17.89 5.02 8.84
C ASN A 391 -17.74 3.99 7.71
N GLY A 392 -16.65 3.23 7.75
CA GLY A 392 -16.26 2.22 6.78
C GLY A 392 -15.35 2.76 5.68
N ALA A 393 -14.18 2.13 5.55
CA ALA A 393 -13.14 2.52 4.58
C ALA A 393 -13.62 2.66 3.12
N GLY A 394 -14.50 1.76 2.66
CA GLY A 394 -15.04 1.83 1.29
C GLY A 394 -15.90 3.07 1.06
N LEU A 395 -16.74 3.42 2.03
CA LEU A 395 -17.57 4.63 1.97
C LEU A 395 -16.73 5.88 2.12
N ALA A 396 -15.67 5.84 2.95
CA ALA A 396 -14.73 6.95 3.10
C ALA A 396 -14.05 7.29 1.77
N MET A 397 -13.58 6.28 1.03
CA MET A 397 -13.04 6.46 -0.33
C MET A 397 -14.08 7.01 -1.30
N ALA A 398 -15.28 6.42 -1.35
CA ALA A 398 -16.35 6.89 -2.24
C ALA A 398 -16.76 8.35 -1.95
N THR A 399 -16.70 8.74 -0.68
CA THR A 399 -16.99 10.11 -0.24
C THR A 399 -15.93 11.10 -0.73
N MET A 400 -14.65 10.74 -0.63
CA MET A 400 -13.57 11.56 -1.20
C MET A 400 -13.69 11.68 -2.72
N ASP A 401 -14.01 10.58 -3.39
CA ASP A 401 -14.19 10.55 -4.85
C ASP A 401 -15.35 11.44 -5.29
N ILE A 402 -16.50 11.38 -4.61
CA ILE A 402 -17.66 12.20 -4.99
C ILE A 402 -17.43 13.69 -4.73
N ILE A 403 -16.72 14.06 -3.65
CA ILE A 403 -16.26 15.45 -3.43
C ILE A 403 -15.41 15.91 -4.63
N LYS A 404 -14.50 15.05 -5.11
CA LYS A 404 -13.63 15.36 -6.24
C LYS A 404 -14.41 15.48 -7.55
N LEU A 405 -15.43 14.64 -7.76
CA LEU A 405 -16.31 14.70 -8.93
C LEU A 405 -17.09 16.01 -9.01
N HIS A 406 -17.47 16.58 -7.87
CA HIS A 406 -18.11 17.90 -7.76
C HIS A 406 -17.13 19.08 -7.76
N GLY A 407 -15.84 18.84 -8.06
CA GLY A 407 -14.82 19.88 -8.17
C GLY A 407 -14.14 20.28 -6.86
N GLY A 408 -14.52 19.67 -5.74
CA GLY A 408 -13.87 19.86 -4.44
C GLY A 408 -12.52 19.16 -4.32
N THR A 409 -11.87 19.38 -3.18
CA THR A 409 -10.63 18.68 -2.81
C THR A 409 -10.76 18.06 -1.42
N PRO A 410 -10.73 16.73 -1.28
CA PRO A 410 -10.78 16.10 0.04
C PRO A 410 -9.47 16.36 0.80
N ALA A 411 -9.59 16.84 2.04
CA ALA A 411 -8.48 17.17 2.92
C ALA A 411 -7.92 15.93 3.66
N ASN A 412 -8.72 14.87 3.77
CA ASN A 412 -8.31 13.66 4.45
C ASN A 412 -9.15 12.44 4.06
N PHE A 413 -8.61 11.26 4.35
CA PHE A 413 -9.39 10.05 4.61
C PHE A 413 -9.58 9.93 6.13
N LEU A 414 -10.80 9.61 6.59
CA LEU A 414 -11.04 9.26 7.99
C LEU A 414 -12.18 8.25 8.10
N ASP A 415 -11.83 7.06 8.57
CA ASP A 415 -12.77 5.99 8.94
C ASP A 415 -12.86 5.89 10.46
N VAL A 416 -14.05 6.18 11.00
CA VAL A 416 -14.36 6.06 12.44
C VAL A 416 -14.77 4.64 12.87
N GLY A 417 -14.92 3.73 11.92
CA GLY A 417 -15.37 2.36 12.16
C GLY A 417 -16.89 2.23 12.31
N GLY A 418 -17.38 0.98 12.29
CA GLY A 418 -18.81 0.68 12.33
C GLY A 418 -19.47 0.81 13.71
N ASN A 419 -18.68 0.95 14.79
CA ASN A 419 -19.13 1.02 16.18
C ASN A 419 -18.52 2.22 16.92
N ALA A 420 -18.34 3.35 16.21
CA ALA A 420 -17.70 4.54 16.76
C ALA A 420 -18.43 5.03 18.02
N SER A 421 -17.68 5.22 19.11
CA SER A 421 -18.18 5.86 20.32
C SER A 421 -18.26 7.38 20.16
N GLU A 422 -19.03 8.03 21.02
CA GLU A 422 -19.09 9.49 21.09
C GLU A 422 -17.70 10.13 21.28
N GLY A 423 -16.86 9.55 22.15
CA GLY A 423 -15.49 10.04 22.36
C GLY A 423 -14.63 9.97 21.09
N GLN A 424 -14.77 8.92 20.29
CA GLN A 424 -14.09 8.81 19.00
C GLN A 424 -14.55 9.86 18.00
N VAL A 425 -15.84 10.22 17.99
CA VAL A 425 -16.36 11.31 17.17
C VAL A 425 -15.77 12.66 17.60
N VAL A 426 -15.65 12.91 18.91
CA VAL A 426 -15.00 14.13 19.43
C VAL A 426 -13.54 14.22 18.99
N GLU A 427 -12.77 13.13 19.13
CA GLU A 427 -11.37 13.10 18.68
C GLU A 427 -11.24 13.27 17.17
N ALA A 428 -12.14 12.67 16.38
CA ALA A 428 -12.21 12.89 14.94
C ALA A 428 -12.38 14.38 14.59
N PHE A 429 -13.30 15.10 15.25
CA PHE A 429 -13.46 16.54 15.04
C PHE A 429 -12.23 17.35 15.47
N LYS A 430 -11.57 17.01 16.58
CA LYS A 430 -10.32 17.67 17.00
C LYS A 430 -9.23 17.51 15.95
N ILE A 431 -9.09 16.32 15.36
CA ILE A 431 -8.12 16.04 14.30
C ILE A 431 -8.43 16.86 13.05
N LEU A 432 -9.69 16.85 12.59
CA LEU A 432 -10.11 17.60 11.40
C LEU A 432 -9.94 19.11 11.55
N THR A 433 -10.30 19.64 12.72
CA THR A 433 -10.20 21.10 12.99
C THR A 433 -8.79 21.57 13.34
N SER A 434 -7.83 20.65 13.52
CA SER A 434 -6.42 20.99 13.71
C SER A 434 -5.69 21.32 12.39
N ASP A 435 -6.31 21.00 11.24
CA ASP A 435 -5.77 21.34 9.93
C ASP A 435 -6.38 22.66 9.43
N ASP A 436 -5.56 23.71 9.40
CA ASP A 436 -5.97 25.05 8.95
C ASP A 436 -6.38 25.09 7.46
N LYS A 437 -6.05 24.06 6.66
CA LYS A 437 -6.52 23.94 5.27
C LYS A 437 -7.99 23.57 5.18
N VAL A 438 -8.55 22.94 6.22
CA VAL A 438 -9.95 22.49 6.22
C VAL A 438 -10.87 23.70 6.30
N LYS A 439 -11.69 23.88 5.26
CA LYS A 439 -12.70 24.94 5.14
C LYS A 439 -14.12 24.45 5.31
N ALA A 440 -14.39 23.16 5.13
CA ALA A 440 -15.69 22.54 5.41
C ALA A 440 -15.48 21.10 5.88
N ILE A 441 -16.41 20.56 6.67
CA ILE A 441 -16.40 19.16 7.09
C ILE A 441 -17.64 18.46 6.57
N LEU A 442 -17.46 17.37 5.84
CA LEU A 442 -18.52 16.47 5.43
C LEU A 442 -18.52 15.21 6.30
N VAL A 443 -19.60 15.04 7.06
CA VAL A 443 -19.89 13.87 7.87
C VAL A 443 -20.87 13.00 7.10
N ASN A 444 -20.44 11.84 6.64
CA ASN A 444 -21.30 10.90 5.91
C ASN A 444 -21.35 9.57 6.67
N ILE A 445 -22.49 9.30 7.30
CA ILE A 445 -22.67 8.13 8.14
C ILE A 445 -23.82 7.27 7.61
N PHE A 446 -23.49 6.01 7.33
CA PHE A 446 -24.48 4.98 7.01
C PHE A 446 -24.67 4.07 8.22
N GLY A 447 -25.75 4.28 8.96
CA GLY A 447 -26.14 3.58 10.16
C GLY A 447 -26.69 2.18 9.89
N GLY A 448 -25.82 1.17 10.03
CA GLY A 448 -26.20 -0.23 10.14
C GLY A 448 -26.41 -0.62 11.61
N ILE A 449 -25.36 -1.20 12.22
CA ILE A 449 -25.30 -1.49 13.66
C ILE A 449 -25.32 -0.19 14.47
N MET A 450 -24.68 0.85 13.94
CA MET A 450 -24.65 2.18 14.54
C MET A 450 -25.97 2.92 14.31
N LYS A 451 -26.55 3.48 15.37
CA LYS A 451 -27.80 4.25 15.29
C LYS A 451 -27.52 5.73 15.05
N CYS A 452 -28.27 6.35 14.14
CA CYS A 452 -28.07 7.74 13.72
C CYS A 452 -28.28 8.74 14.86
N ASP A 453 -29.13 8.46 15.84
CA ASP A 453 -29.38 9.30 17.01
C ASP A 453 -28.17 9.40 17.95
N VAL A 454 -27.45 8.29 18.16
CA VAL A 454 -26.20 8.26 18.95
C VAL A 454 -25.14 9.11 18.26
N ILE A 455 -25.01 8.98 16.95
CA ILE A 455 -24.03 9.74 16.17
C ILE A 455 -24.39 11.21 16.09
N ALA A 456 -25.66 11.55 15.86
CA ALA A 456 -26.12 12.93 15.89
C ALA A 456 -25.81 13.59 17.24
N SER A 457 -26.04 12.87 18.34
CA SER A 457 -25.69 13.36 19.69
C SER A 457 -24.18 13.58 19.83
N GLY A 458 -23.37 12.63 19.34
CA GLY A 458 -21.90 12.76 19.37
C GLY A 458 -21.38 13.92 18.51
N ILE A 459 -21.98 14.18 17.35
CA ILE A 459 -21.66 15.34 16.50
C ILE A 459 -21.98 16.64 17.26
N VAL A 460 -23.19 16.75 17.84
CA VAL A 460 -23.62 17.93 18.58
C VAL A 460 -22.72 18.18 19.80
N ASN A 461 -22.34 17.12 20.52
CA ASN A 461 -21.46 17.25 21.69
C ASN A 461 -20.03 17.61 21.27
N ALA A 462 -19.49 16.97 20.23
CA ALA A 462 -18.19 17.34 19.67
C ALA A 462 -18.17 18.80 19.24
N ALA A 463 -19.21 19.27 18.58
CA ALA A 463 -19.34 20.63 18.09
C ALA A 463 -19.47 21.69 19.21
N LYS A 464 -19.98 21.30 20.40
CA LYS A 464 -19.95 22.16 21.60
C LYS A 464 -18.57 22.23 22.26
N HIS A 465 -17.83 21.12 22.25
CA HIS A 465 -16.51 21.02 22.88
C HIS A 465 -15.37 21.55 22.00
N VAL A 466 -15.51 21.39 20.69
CA VAL A 466 -14.57 21.83 19.67
C VAL A 466 -15.24 23.02 19.01
N SER A 467 -14.81 24.25 19.32
CA SER A 467 -15.40 25.46 18.73
C SER A 467 -15.26 25.43 17.20
N LEU A 468 -16.28 24.90 16.51
CA LEU A 468 -16.26 24.70 15.07
C LEU A 468 -16.28 26.06 14.36
N LYS A 469 -15.21 26.36 13.63
CA LYS A 469 -15.07 27.57 12.80
C LYS A 469 -15.51 27.36 11.36
N VAL A 470 -15.76 26.11 10.98
CA VAL A 470 -16.07 25.70 9.60
C VAL A 470 -17.45 25.06 9.52
N PRO A 471 -18.17 25.24 8.40
CA PRO A 471 -19.46 24.60 8.16
C PRO A 471 -19.33 23.08 8.20
N VAL A 472 -20.32 22.43 8.83
CA VAL A 472 -20.42 20.97 8.89
C VAL A 472 -21.65 20.52 8.13
N ILE A 473 -21.41 19.71 7.10
CA ILE A 473 -22.41 19.07 6.28
C ILE A 473 -22.61 17.65 6.83
N VAL A 474 -23.83 17.28 7.17
CA VAL A 474 -24.14 15.99 7.78
C VAL A 474 -25.15 15.23 6.92
N ARG A 475 -24.72 14.06 6.44
CA ARG A 475 -25.55 13.06 5.79
C ARG A 475 -25.66 11.87 6.72
N LEU A 476 -26.86 11.62 7.24
CA LEU A 476 -27.19 10.43 8.03
C LEU A 476 -28.15 9.56 7.24
N GLU A 477 -27.88 8.26 7.17
CA GLU A 477 -28.80 7.26 6.64
C GLU A 477 -28.87 6.02 7.53
N GLY A 478 -29.98 5.29 7.49
CA GLY A 478 -30.14 4.02 8.19
C GLY A 478 -30.92 4.07 9.51
N THR A 479 -30.51 3.28 10.49
CA THR A 479 -31.31 3.07 11.73
C THR A 479 -31.44 4.37 12.53
N ASN A 480 -32.67 4.71 12.95
CA ASN A 480 -33.01 5.94 13.70
C ASN A 480 -32.66 7.26 12.98
N VAL A 481 -32.61 7.27 11.64
CA VAL A 481 -32.26 8.47 10.85
C VAL A 481 -33.14 9.68 11.18
N GLU A 482 -34.46 9.50 11.31
CA GLU A 482 -35.39 10.59 11.63
C GLU A 482 -35.10 11.22 13.00
N GLN A 483 -34.77 10.40 14.00
CA GLN A 483 -34.39 10.87 15.33
C GLN A 483 -33.03 11.58 15.29
N GLY A 484 -32.07 11.06 14.53
CA GLY A 484 -30.78 11.73 14.30
C GLY A 484 -30.95 13.10 13.64
N LYS A 485 -31.71 13.20 12.55
CA LYS A 485 -32.02 14.47 11.86
C LYS A 485 -32.70 15.46 12.81
N ARG A 486 -33.61 14.99 13.67
CA ARG A 486 -34.25 15.82 14.71
C ARG A 486 -33.25 16.38 15.71
N ILE A 487 -32.35 15.54 16.24
CA ILE A 487 -31.28 15.96 17.19
C ILE A 487 -30.39 17.05 16.56
N LEU A 488 -30.00 16.88 15.29
CA LEU A 488 -29.19 17.88 14.59
C LEU A 488 -29.94 19.21 14.46
N LYS A 489 -31.23 19.18 14.08
CA LYS A 489 -32.06 20.38 13.89
C LYS A 489 -32.33 21.12 15.20
N GLU A 490 -32.54 20.40 16.30
CA GLU A 490 -32.83 20.98 17.62
C GLU A 490 -31.56 21.44 18.36
N SER A 491 -30.37 21.15 17.85
CA SER A 491 -29.09 21.46 18.50
C SER A 491 -28.77 22.95 18.64
N GLY A 492 -29.43 23.81 17.85
CA GLY A 492 -29.13 25.24 17.76
C GLY A 492 -27.80 25.56 17.05
N MET A 493 -27.19 24.56 16.41
CA MET A 493 -25.93 24.70 15.69
C MET A 493 -26.16 24.88 14.18
N THR A 494 -25.27 25.62 13.52
CA THR A 494 -25.29 25.81 12.06
C THR A 494 -24.76 24.56 11.35
N LEU A 495 -25.56 23.49 11.36
CA LEU A 495 -25.30 22.23 10.66
C LEU A 495 -26.12 22.16 9.38
N ILE A 496 -25.51 21.76 8.27
CA ILE A 496 -26.16 21.63 6.97
C ILE A 496 -26.52 20.16 6.77
N THR A 497 -27.80 19.81 6.75
CA THR A 497 -28.22 18.43 6.49
C THR A 497 -28.30 18.13 5.00
N ALA A 498 -27.86 16.95 4.60
CA ALA A 498 -27.95 16.45 3.23
C ALA A 498 -28.86 15.20 3.12
N GLU A 499 -29.51 15.05 1.97
CA GLU A 499 -30.47 13.97 1.70
C GLU A 499 -29.77 12.70 1.20
N ASP A 500 -28.84 12.85 0.27
CA ASP A 500 -28.03 11.75 -0.24
C ASP A 500 -26.55 12.16 -0.35
N LEU A 501 -25.75 11.27 -0.94
CA LEU A 501 -24.30 11.49 -1.03
C LEU A 501 -23.92 12.54 -2.09
N ASP A 502 -24.73 12.70 -3.13
CA ASP A 502 -24.50 13.67 -4.20
C ASP A 502 -24.79 15.08 -3.69
N ASP A 503 -25.96 15.26 -3.06
CA ASP A 503 -26.36 16.49 -2.37
C ASP A 503 -25.38 16.88 -1.26
N ALA A 504 -24.89 15.91 -0.48
CA ALA A 504 -23.87 16.17 0.55
C ALA A 504 -22.58 16.72 -0.06
N ALA A 505 -22.10 16.14 -1.16
CA ALA A 505 -20.89 16.57 -1.81
C ALA A 505 -21.03 17.96 -2.42
N GLU A 506 -22.13 18.25 -3.13
CA GLU A 506 -22.41 19.57 -3.71
C GLU A 506 -22.40 20.66 -2.62
N LYS A 507 -23.15 20.43 -1.53
CA LYS A 507 -23.19 21.34 -0.37
C LYS A 507 -21.83 21.55 0.28
N ALA A 508 -21.02 20.50 0.39
CA ALA A 508 -19.68 20.62 0.98
C ALA A 508 -18.73 21.45 0.11
N VAL A 509 -18.81 21.31 -1.21
CA VAL A 509 -18.03 22.11 -2.16
C VAL A 509 -18.45 23.58 -2.11
N GLU A 510 -19.75 23.85 -2.13
CA GLU A 510 -20.29 25.22 -2.03
C GLU A 510 -19.87 25.89 -0.71
N ALA A 511 -20.00 25.17 0.41
CA ALA A 511 -19.64 25.66 1.73
C ALA A 511 -18.13 25.98 1.85
N ALA A 512 -17.26 25.14 1.28
CA ALA A 512 -15.82 25.38 1.26
C ALA A 512 -15.43 26.58 0.37
N GLY A 513 -16.14 26.78 -0.75
CA GLY A 513 -15.93 27.91 -1.66
C GLY A 513 -16.29 29.26 -1.05
N THR A 514 -17.33 29.30 -0.22
CA THR A 514 -17.84 30.54 0.39
C THR A 514 -16.87 31.17 1.41
N LEU A 515 -16.05 30.35 2.08
CA LEU A 515 -15.01 30.81 3.01
C LEU A 515 -13.70 31.25 2.35
N SER A 516 -13.60 31.08 1.03
CA SER A 516 -12.41 31.45 0.25
C SER A 516 -12.48 32.88 -0.34
N GLN A 517 -13.61 33.56 -0.14
CA GLN A 517 -13.83 34.99 -0.45
C GLN A 517 -13.82 35.80 0.84
#